data_AF-A0A8C4LNE2-F1
#
_entry.id   AF-A0A8C4LNE2-F1
#
_cell.length_a   1.000
_cell.length_b   1.000
_cell.length_c   1.000
_cell.angle_alpha   90.00
_cell.angle_beta   90.00
_cell.angle_gamma   90.00
#
_symmetry.space_group_name_H-M   'P 1'
#
loop_
_entity.id
_entity.type
_entity.pdbx_description
1 polymer ?
#
loop_
_entity_poly.entity_id
_entity_poly.type
_entity_poly.pdbx_seq_one_letter_code
_entity_poly.pdbx_strand_id
1 'polypeptide(L)'
;MKMASSLDFPLLDLLVCLILVQLLTPCSGQFSVIGPHGPILAMVGEDADLPCHLSPRMSAETMELMWVRSSLTEVVYEYVNGKEIEEKQMAEYRGRTSILRDGITEGKATLRIYNIRPSDTGNYLCYFQDDDFYEKAMVELEVAGEHPKWKMALFQAEDVILDPDTANPLLLVSEDQRSLKLAVKPQNVPDNPKRFDYFNFVLGCKSFTSGRHFWEVEVGGRKQWLLGVCRENVERKYRVSINPWNGFWTMELSHGNDYHAFSGPRTNLTIANPPQRVGVFLDYESGEVSFYNALDGSHIYTFLRATFSGPLRPIFEVCTFDPTALTICPTPVTPVSADGNGDPQVEVTALLFLPSLELRASSLTATHHDNKILTKCPHCVKHFTHINSIIPYDS
;
A
#
# COMPACT_ATOMS: atom_id res chain seq x y z
N MET A 1 4.55 -89.57 -10.67
CA MET A 1 5.13 -88.89 -9.48
C MET A 1 5.40 -87.45 -9.88
N LYS A 2 4.98 -86.50 -9.04
CA LYS A 2 5.07 -85.04 -9.21
C LYS A 2 6.46 -84.57 -9.67
N MET A 3 6.50 -83.53 -10.50
CA MET A 3 6.98 -82.22 -10.05
C MET A 3 6.43 -81.13 -10.97
N ALA A 4 5.51 -80.34 -10.42
CA ALA A 4 5.07 -79.07 -10.98
C ALA A 4 6.08 -78.01 -10.56
N SER A 5 6.56 -77.21 -11.50
CA SER A 5 7.25 -75.96 -11.20
C SER A 5 6.45 -74.83 -11.83
N SER A 6 5.81 -74.03 -10.98
CA SER A 6 4.95 -72.91 -11.33
C SER A 6 5.76 -71.78 -11.98
N LEU A 7 5.29 -71.31 -13.13
CA LEU A 7 5.72 -70.07 -13.76
C LEU A 7 4.93 -68.89 -13.15
N ASP A 8 5.09 -68.63 -11.85
CA ASP A 8 4.36 -67.57 -11.14
C ASP A 8 5.31 -66.59 -10.44
N PHE A 9 6.36 -66.12 -11.12
CA PHE A 9 7.26 -65.09 -10.57
C PHE A 9 7.85 -64.13 -11.62
N PRO A 10 7.03 -63.38 -12.40
CA PRO A 10 7.55 -62.11 -12.91
C PRO A 10 6.65 -60.90 -12.60
N LEU A 11 5.37 -61.11 -12.26
CA LEU A 11 4.45 -59.99 -12.08
C LEU A 11 4.63 -59.29 -10.74
N LEU A 12 4.92 -60.04 -9.67
CA LEU A 12 5.10 -59.48 -8.34
C LEU A 12 6.41 -58.70 -8.23
N ASP A 13 7.50 -59.22 -8.80
CA ASP A 13 8.79 -58.51 -8.86
C ASP A 13 8.71 -57.27 -9.74
N LEU A 14 7.97 -57.31 -10.86
CA LEU A 14 7.70 -56.13 -11.68
C LEU A 14 6.87 -55.09 -10.92
N LEU A 15 5.85 -55.52 -10.16
CA LEU A 15 5.03 -54.62 -9.34
C LEU A 15 5.86 -53.99 -8.21
N VAL A 16 6.70 -54.78 -7.55
CA VAL A 16 7.61 -54.32 -6.49
C VAL A 16 8.65 -53.36 -7.07
N CYS A 17 9.21 -53.64 -8.25
CA CYS A 17 10.08 -52.70 -8.96
C CYS A 17 9.36 -51.42 -9.37
N LEU A 18 8.14 -51.47 -9.88
CA LEU A 18 7.36 -50.27 -10.23
C LEU A 18 7.01 -49.45 -8.98
N ILE A 19 6.68 -50.08 -7.86
CA ILE A 19 6.41 -49.42 -6.58
C ILE A 19 7.71 -48.82 -6.01
N LEU A 20 8.83 -49.53 -6.08
CA LEU A 20 10.16 -49.01 -5.71
C LEU A 20 10.57 -47.84 -6.60
N VAL A 21 10.33 -47.89 -7.91
CA VAL A 21 10.58 -46.78 -8.84
C VAL A 21 9.67 -45.60 -8.52
N GLN A 22 8.38 -45.81 -8.19
CA GLN A 22 7.46 -44.76 -7.74
C GLN A 22 7.81 -44.18 -6.36
N LEU A 23 8.42 -44.97 -5.48
CA LEU A 23 8.92 -44.51 -4.17
C LEU A 23 10.30 -43.85 -4.25
N LEU A 24 11.07 -44.15 -5.31
CA LEU A 24 12.40 -43.58 -5.58
C LEU A 24 12.35 -42.40 -6.57
N THR A 25 11.24 -42.21 -7.30
CA THR A 25 10.98 -40.94 -8.00
C THR A 25 10.76 -39.88 -6.93
N PRO A 26 11.62 -38.86 -6.83
CA PRO A 26 11.32 -37.69 -6.02
C PRO A 26 9.96 -37.18 -6.50
N CYS A 27 9.00 -37.07 -5.60
CA CYS A 27 7.82 -36.28 -5.87
C CYS A 27 8.35 -34.85 -6.04
N SER A 28 8.57 -34.37 -7.27
CA SER A 28 8.73 -32.94 -7.52
C SER A 28 7.43 -32.31 -7.03
N GLY A 29 7.46 -31.80 -5.80
CA GLY A 29 6.26 -31.29 -5.16
C GLY A 29 5.75 -30.13 -5.99
N GLN A 30 4.50 -30.22 -6.49
CA GLN A 30 3.81 -29.06 -7.04
C GLN A 30 3.76 -27.99 -5.95
N PHE A 31 4.57 -26.96 -6.11
CA PHE A 31 4.58 -25.79 -5.24
C PHE A 31 3.87 -24.62 -5.94
N SER A 32 3.54 -23.61 -5.14
CA SER A 32 3.09 -22.29 -5.60
C SER A 32 4.03 -21.24 -5.03
N VAL A 33 4.18 -20.12 -5.73
CA VAL A 33 4.96 -18.98 -5.24
C VAL A 33 4.00 -17.91 -4.77
N ILE A 34 4.22 -17.41 -3.56
CA ILE A 34 3.37 -16.40 -2.92
C ILE A 34 4.18 -15.12 -2.73
N GLY A 35 3.68 -14.03 -3.32
CA GLY A 35 4.17 -12.67 -3.14
C GLY A 35 3.43 -11.91 -2.02
N PRO A 36 3.74 -10.64 -1.79
CA PRO A 36 3.02 -9.81 -0.83
C PRO A 36 1.58 -9.52 -1.29
N HIS A 37 0.70 -9.21 -0.34
CA HIS A 37 -0.71 -8.90 -0.62
C HIS A 37 -0.96 -7.50 -1.19
N GLY A 38 0.08 -6.67 -1.33
CA GLY A 38 -0.01 -5.29 -1.84
C GLY A 38 1.36 -4.74 -2.25
N PRO A 39 1.40 -3.50 -2.76
CA PRO A 39 2.64 -2.88 -3.24
C PRO A 39 3.61 -2.64 -2.09
N ILE A 40 4.89 -2.76 -2.40
CA ILE A 40 6.00 -2.43 -1.52
C ILE A 40 6.39 -0.99 -1.79
N LEU A 41 6.37 -0.15 -0.77
CA LEU A 41 6.79 1.24 -0.86
C LEU A 41 8.27 1.35 -0.49
N ALA A 42 9.08 1.97 -1.36
CA ALA A 42 10.50 2.24 -1.09
C ALA A 42 10.85 3.70 -1.42
N MET A 43 11.71 4.31 -0.61
CA MET A 43 12.18 5.68 -0.85
C MET A 43 13.38 5.69 -1.82
N VAL A 44 13.48 6.72 -2.66
CA VAL A 44 14.69 6.95 -3.47
C VAL A 44 15.92 7.04 -2.56
N GLY A 45 16.95 6.27 -2.89
CA GLY A 45 18.21 6.22 -2.15
C GLY A 45 18.28 5.16 -1.05
N GLU A 46 17.15 4.56 -0.65
CA GLU A 46 17.12 3.45 0.30
C GLU A 46 17.26 2.08 -0.38
N ASP A 47 17.37 1.02 0.41
CA ASP A 47 17.30 -0.36 -0.09
C ASP A 47 15.85 -0.87 0.01
N ALA A 48 15.39 -1.65 -0.97
CA ALA A 48 14.07 -2.30 -0.92
C ALA A 48 14.20 -3.83 -0.91
N ASP A 49 13.37 -4.46 -0.08
CA ASP A 49 13.25 -5.92 0.00
C ASP A 49 11.95 -6.37 -0.64
N LEU A 50 12.05 -7.21 -1.67
CA LEU A 50 10.93 -7.78 -2.42
C LEU A 50 10.81 -9.26 -2.05
N PRO A 51 9.89 -9.64 -1.13
CA PRO A 51 9.78 -11.01 -0.66
C PRO A 51 8.89 -11.86 -1.58
N CYS A 52 9.30 -13.10 -1.81
CA CYS A 52 8.43 -14.19 -2.25
C CYS A 52 8.75 -15.46 -1.45
N HIS A 53 7.81 -16.40 -1.40
CA HIS A 53 8.04 -17.69 -0.76
C HIS A 53 7.25 -18.84 -1.38
N LEU A 54 7.75 -20.05 -1.21
CA LEU A 54 7.10 -21.29 -1.63
C LEU A 54 5.97 -21.69 -0.67
N SER A 55 4.89 -22.22 -1.25
CA SER A 55 3.81 -22.89 -0.55
C SER A 55 3.49 -24.22 -1.26
N PRO A 56 3.59 -25.37 -0.58
CA PRO A 56 3.95 -25.55 0.83
C PRO A 56 5.42 -25.17 1.11
N ARG A 57 5.75 -24.94 2.39
CA ARG A 57 7.13 -24.62 2.80
C ARG A 57 8.07 -25.78 2.47
N MET A 58 9.09 -25.52 1.66
CA MET A 58 10.08 -26.49 1.24
C MET A 58 11.40 -25.79 0.89
N SER A 59 12.51 -26.54 0.86
CA SER A 59 13.81 -25.95 0.55
C SER A 59 13.88 -25.52 -0.91
N ALA A 60 14.43 -24.32 -1.14
CA ALA A 60 14.73 -23.79 -2.46
C ALA A 60 16.24 -23.74 -2.77
N GLU A 61 17.09 -24.37 -1.96
CA GLU A 61 18.56 -24.30 -2.12
C GLU A 61 19.07 -24.84 -3.45
N THR A 62 18.40 -25.87 -3.98
CA THR A 62 18.75 -26.52 -5.24
C THR A 62 17.94 -26.01 -6.42
N MET A 63 16.96 -25.12 -6.18
CA MET A 63 16.10 -24.57 -7.23
C MET A 63 16.81 -23.44 -7.97
N GLU A 64 16.41 -23.22 -9.21
CA GLU A 64 16.75 -22.02 -9.95
C GLU A 64 15.79 -20.91 -9.55
N LEU A 65 16.35 -19.75 -9.16
CA LEU A 65 15.60 -18.57 -8.77
C LEU A 65 15.88 -17.46 -9.76
N MET A 66 14.82 -16.85 -10.28
CA MET A 66 14.94 -15.74 -11.22
C MET A 66 13.96 -14.62 -10.88
N TRP A 67 14.48 -13.41 -10.83
CA TRP A 67 13.69 -12.19 -10.75
C TRP A 67 13.77 -11.44 -12.06
N VAL A 68 12.62 -11.12 -12.62
CA VAL A 68 12.51 -10.33 -13.85
C VAL A 68 11.50 -9.21 -13.66
N ARG A 69 11.49 -8.22 -14.56
CA ARG A 69 10.42 -7.22 -14.62
C ARG A 69 9.17 -7.78 -15.31
N SER A 70 8.53 -7.01 -16.19
CA SER A 70 7.28 -7.41 -16.85
C SER A 70 7.46 -8.47 -17.93
N SER A 71 8.71 -8.68 -18.39
CA SER A 71 9.10 -9.70 -19.38
C SER A 71 10.24 -10.59 -18.87
N LEU A 72 10.26 -11.86 -19.28
CA LEU A 72 11.36 -12.82 -19.02
C LEU A 72 12.72 -12.38 -19.62
N THR A 73 12.72 -11.43 -20.55
CA THR A 73 13.93 -10.85 -21.13
C THR A 73 14.54 -9.73 -20.29
N GLU A 74 13.82 -9.24 -19.28
CA GLU A 74 14.21 -8.13 -18.42
C GLU A 74 14.70 -8.66 -17.07
N VAL A 75 15.86 -9.32 -17.09
CA VAL A 75 16.41 -10.03 -15.92
C VAL A 75 16.96 -9.04 -14.89
N VAL A 76 16.35 -9.04 -13.71
CA VAL A 76 16.75 -8.24 -12.55
C VAL A 76 17.75 -9.00 -11.68
N TYR A 77 17.55 -10.30 -11.50
CA TYR A 77 18.46 -11.18 -10.75
C TYR A 77 18.29 -12.62 -11.21
N GLU A 78 19.38 -13.39 -11.29
CA GLU A 78 19.34 -14.81 -11.65
C GLU A 78 20.30 -15.60 -10.76
N TYR A 79 19.82 -16.72 -10.23
CA TYR A 79 20.55 -17.62 -9.36
C TYR A 79 20.34 -19.07 -9.79
N VAL A 80 21.45 -19.73 -10.14
CA VAL A 80 21.44 -21.08 -10.69
C VAL A 80 22.56 -21.87 -10.04
N ASN A 81 22.26 -23.08 -9.57
CA ASN A 81 23.25 -24.03 -9.03
C ASN A 81 24.17 -23.44 -7.95
N GLY A 82 23.60 -22.69 -7.00
CA GLY A 82 24.40 -22.14 -5.91
C GLY A 82 25.01 -20.77 -6.19
N LYS A 83 24.96 -20.29 -7.43
CA LYS A 83 25.72 -19.13 -7.93
C LYS A 83 24.84 -18.08 -8.58
N GLU A 84 25.16 -16.82 -8.33
CA GLU A 84 24.58 -15.65 -9.02
C GLU A 84 25.12 -15.53 -10.45
N ILE A 85 24.21 -15.20 -11.38
CA ILE A 85 24.50 -15.07 -12.81
C ILE A 85 24.32 -13.61 -13.23
N GLU A 86 25.42 -12.87 -13.36
CA GLU A 86 25.39 -11.45 -13.71
C GLU A 86 25.31 -11.19 -15.23
N GLU A 87 25.72 -12.14 -16.07
CA GLU A 87 25.88 -11.93 -17.52
C GLU A 87 24.58 -11.50 -18.22
N LYS A 88 23.46 -12.10 -17.80
CA LYS A 88 22.12 -11.83 -18.36
C LYS A 88 21.41 -10.66 -17.69
N GLN A 89 21.94 -10.16 -16.58
CA GLN A 89 21.32 -9.10 -15.79
C GLN A 89 21.29 -7.78 -16.57
N MET A 90 20.17 -7.07 -16.49
CA MET A 90 20.01 -5.72 -17.03
C MET A 90 21.05 -4.77 -16.41
N ALA A 91 21.67 -3.94 -17.25
CA ALA A 91 22.77 -3.07 -16.84
C ALA A 91 22.42 -2.14 -15.66
N GLU A 92 21.15 -1.75 -15.52
CA GLU A 92 20.67 -0.86 -14.45
C GLU A 92 20.58 -1.50 -13.05
N TYR A 93 20.58 -2.84 -12.97
CA TYR A 93 20.52 -3.61 -11.71
C TYR A 93 21.87 -4.24 -11.32
N ARG A 94 22.86 -4.29 -12.23
CA ARG A 94 24.18 -4.84 -11.95
C ARG A 94 24.85 -4.17 -10.76
N GLY A 95 25.28 -4.98 -9.80
CA GLY A 95 25.88 -4.51 -8.54
C GLY A 95 24.90 -3.80 -7.59
N ARG A 96 23.59 -3.82 -7.89
CA ARG A 96 22.52 -3.23 -7.08
C ARG A 96 21.53 -4.25 -6.57
N THR A 97 21.79 -5.54 -6.71
CA THR A 97 20.85 -6.58 -6.27
C THR A 97 21.55 -7.65 -5.47
N SER A 98 20.86 -8.24 -4.51
CA SER A 98 21.29 -9.47 -3.84
C SER A 98 20.09 -10.29 -3.41
N ILE A 99 20.28 -11.60 -3.22
CA ILE A 99 19.27 -12.45 -2.59
C ILE A 99 19.57 -12.65 -1.11
N LEU A 100 18.60 -12.34 -0.26
CA LEU A 100 18.69 -12.65 1.16
C LEU A 100 18.45 -14.16 1.32
N ARG A 101 19.49 -14.87 1.77
CA ARG A 101 19.47 -16.34 1.91
C ARG A 101 18.85 -16.82 3.22
N ASP A 102 18.52 -15.90 4.11
CA ASP A 102 17.88 -16.21 5.39
C ASP A 102 16.50 -16.83 5.15
N GLY A 103 16.39 -18.14 5.39
CA GLY A 103 15.16 -18.89 5.20
C GLY A 103 14.97 -19.49 3.79
N ILE A 104 16.02 -19.58 2.97
CA ILE A 104 15.96 -20.28 1.68
C ILE A 104 15.60 -21.77 1.83
N THR A 105 16.03 -22.40 2.93
CA THR A 105 15.64 -23.77 3.32
C THR A 105 14.16 -23.89 3.71
N GLU A 106 13.50 -22.77 4.01
CA GLU A 106 12.05 -22.69 4.23
C GLU A 106 11.29 -22.23 2.98
N GLY A 107 12.00 -22.02 1.86
CA GLY A 107 11.43 -21.61 0.58
C GLY A 107 11.25 -20.10 0.45
N LYS A 108 11.92 -19.29 1.27
CA LYS A 108 11.90 -17.83 1.15
C LYS A 108 12.96 -17.35 0.18
N ALA A 109 12.61 -16.40 -0.67
CA ALA A 109 13.54 -15.68 -1.52
C ALA A 109 13.18 -14.21 -1.51
N THR A 110 14.01 -13.40 -0.85
CA THR A 110 13.82 -11.94 -0.81
C THR A 110 14.89 -11.29 -1.64
N LEU A 111 14.49 -10.66 -2.75
CA LEU A 111 15.38 -9.85 -3.56
C LEU A 111 15.57 -8.50 -2.86
N ARG A 112 16.80 -8.15 -2.53
CA ARG A 112 17.16 -6.80 -2.12
C ARG A 112 17.64 -6.01 -3.33
N ILE A 113 17.06 -4.83 -3.55
CA ILE A 113 17.54 -3.84 -4.53
C ILE A 113 18.15 -2.67 -3.74
N TYR A 114 19.43 -2.41 -3.96
CA TYR A 114 20.20 -1.36 -3.29
C TYR A 114 20.04 0.00 -3.99
N ASN A 115 20.00 1.06 -3.18
CA ASN A 115 19.98 2.45 -3.63
C ASN A 115 18.90 2.68 -4.70
N ILE A 116 17.64 2.56 -4.28
CA ILE A 116 16.43 2.62 -5.11
C ILE A 116 16.38 3.90 -5.93
N ARG A 117 16.00 3.75 -7.20
CA ARG A 117 15.84 4.82 -8.19
C ARG A 117 14.38 4.93 -8.62
N PRO A 118 13.91 6.11 -9.05
CA PRO A 118 12.53 6.26 -9.56
C PRO A 118 12.15 5.25 -10.66
N SER A 119 13.12 4.92 -11.53
CA SER A 119 12.99 3.94 -12.63
C SER A 119 12.67 2.51 -12.17
N ASP A 120 12.94 2.19 -10.91
CA ASP A 120 12.74 0.85 -10.36
C ASP A 120 11.24 0.59 -10.06
N THR A 121 10.37 1.62 -10.12
CA THR A 121 8.91 1.46 -9.96
C THR A 121 8.33 0.49 -11.00
N GLY A 122 7.52 -0.45 -10.55
CA GLY A 122 6.71 -1.32 -11.40
C GLY A 122 6.60 -2.75 -10.90
N ASN A 123 6.20 -3.63 -11.81
CA ASN A 123 5.97 -5.05 -11.52
C ASN A 123 7.24 -5.88 -11.68
N TYR A 124 7.45 -6.75 -10.70
CA TYR A 124 8.50 -7.75 -10.65
C TYR A 124 7.86 -9.13 -10.57
N LEU A 125 8.50 -10.11 -11.19
CA LEU A 125 8.09 -11.50 -11.14
C LEU A 125 9.20 -12.33 -10.50
N CYS A 126 8.87 -12.98 -9.40
CA CYS A 126 9.73 -13.96 -8.73
C CYS A 126 9.39 -15.35 -9.27
N TYR A 127 10.37 -16.01 -9.89
CA TYR A 127 10.26 -17.36 -10.45
C TYR A 127 11.09 -18.32 -9.62
N PHE A 128 10.49 -19.47 -9.30
CA PHE A 128 11.20 -20.65 -8.83
C PHE A 128 11.03 -21.75 -9.87
N GLN A 129 12.13 -22.42 -10.20
CA GLN A 129 12.16 -23.56 -11.11
C GLN A 129 12.88 -24.74 -10.46
N ASP A 130 12.23 -25.90 -10.51
CA ASP A 130 12.73 -27.19 -10.05
C ASP A 130 12.57 -28.18 -11.20
N ASP A 131 13.68 -28.54 -11.84
CA ASP A 131 13.73 -29.27 -13.10
C ASP A 131 12.82 -28.63 -14.18
N ASP A 132 11.75 -29.34 -14.60
CA ASP A 132 10.79 -28.90 -15.61
C ASP A 132 9.58 -28.15 -15.03
N PHE A 133 9.45 -28.09 -13.70
CA PHE A 133 8.35 -27.42 -13.03
C PHE A 133 8.77 -26.00 -12.63
N TYR A 134 7.94 -25.01 -12.94
CA TYR A 134 8.17 -23.63 -12.52
C TYR A 134 6.86 -22.96 -12.11
N GLU A 135 6.96 -22.05 -11.15
CA GLU A 135 5.85 -21.19 -10.73
C GLU A 135 6.35 -19.77 -10.43
N LYS A 136 5.42 -18.81 -10.34
CA LYS A 136 5.77 -17.40 -10.14
C LYS A 136 4.81 -16.60 -9.28
N ALA A 137 5.33 -15.56 -8.64
CA ALA A 137 4.54 -14.53 -7.97
C ALA A 137 4.84 -13.14 -8.52
N MET A 138 3.82 -12.29 -8.54
CA MET A 138 3.97 -10.87 -8.84
C MET A 138 4.27 -10.10 -7.55
N VAL A 139 5.21 -9.18 -7.64
CA VAL A 139 5.57 -8.23 -6.58
C VAL A 139 5.58 -6.84 -7.20
N GLU A 140 4.77 -5.94 -6.66
CA GLU A 140 4.71 -4.56 -7.12
C GLU A 140 5.59 -3.68 -6.21
N LEU A 141 6.46 -2.88 -6.82
CA LEU A 141 7.32 -1.91 -6.13
C LEU A 141 6.93 -0.50 -6.56
N GLU A 142 6.62 0.35 -5.58
CA GLU A 142 6.39 1.78 -5.78
C GLU A 142 7.53 2.58 -5.17
N VAL A 143 8.18 3.42 -5.98
CA VAL A 143 9.29 4.27 -5.53
C VAL A 143 8.81 5.70 -5.24
N ALA A 144 9.00 6.13 -4.00
CA ALA A 144 8.74 7.49 -3.56
C ALA A 144 10.00 8.37 -3.76
N GLY A 145 9.92 9.36 -4.66
CA GLY A 145 10.98 10.37 -4.82
C GLY A 145 10.97 11.19 -6.11
N GLU A 146 10.17 10.83 -7.12
CA GLU A 146 9.82 11.74 -8.23
C GLU A 146 8.31 11.93 -8.32
N HIS A 147 7.82 13.01 -7.73
CA HIS A 147 6.43 13.45 -7.81
C HIS A 147 5.38 12.45 -7.28
N PRO A 148 4.19 12.95 -6.91
CA PRO A 148 3.41 12.36 -5.84
C PRO A 148 2.45 11.24 -6.30
N LYS A 149 2.94 10.28 -7.10
CA LYS A 149 2.06 9.22 -7.59
C LYS A 149 1.62 8.27 -6.47
N TRP A 150 2.54 7.82 -5.61
CA TRP A 150 2.21 6.92 -4.51
C TRP A 150 1.21 7.55 -3.53
N LYS A 151 1.35 8.85 -3.20
CA LYS A 151 0.41 9.50 -2.26
C LYS A 151 -1.01 9.49 -2.81
N MET A 152 -1.18 9.71 -4.12
CA MET A 152 -2.50 9.71 -4.76
C MET A 152 -2.99 8.31 -5.15
N ALA A 153 -2.10 7.33 -5.28
CA ALA A 153 -2.45 5.93 -5.52
C ALA A 153 -2.90 5.24 -4.22
N LEU A 154 -2.26 5.56 -3.10
CA LEU A 154 -2.50 4.87 -1.82
C LEU A 154 -3.42 5.65 -0.89
N PHE A 155 -3.39 6.99 -0.90
CA PHE A 155 -4.14 7.83 0.02
C PHE A 155 -5.12 8.75 -0.72
N GLN A 156 -6.31 8.93 -0.12
CA GLN A 156 -7.27 9.92 -0.56
C GLN A 156 -6.77 11.32 -0.16
N ALA A 157 -6.61 12.21 -1.14
CA ALA A 157 -6.28 13.60 -0.89
C ALA A 157 -7.48 14.32 -0.26
N GLU A 158 -7.26 14.97 0.88
CA GLU A 158 -8.31 15.62 1.65
C GLU A 158 -8.23 17.14 1.55
N ASP A 159 -9.35 17.76 1.15
CA ASP A 159 -9.48 19.21 1.12
C ASP A 159 -9.82 19.72 2.53
N VAL A 160 -8.79 19.83 3.37
CA VAL A 160 -8.98 20.21 4.78
C VAL A 160 -9.33 21.69 4.89
N ILE A 161 -10.46 21.96 5.54
CA ILE A 161 -10.97 23.29 5.86
C ILE A 161 -10.94 23.48 7.38
N LEU A 162 -10.41 24.59 7.88
CA LEU A 162 -10.34 24.90 9.31
C LEU A 162 -11.73 25.24 9.88
N ASP A 163 -12.03 24.71 11.05
CA ASP A 163 -13.31 24.89 11.77
C ASP A 163 -13.21 26.04 12.80
N PRO A 164 -13.77 27.23 12.50
CA PRO A 164 -13.66 28.41 13.36
C PRO A 164 -14.39 28.25 14.71
N ASP A 165 -15.33 27.32 14.82
CA ASP A 165 -16.01 27.02 16.09
C ASP A 165 -15.07 26.34 17.09
N THR A 166 -14.03 25.68 16.59
CA THR A 166 -13.01 25.01 17.42
C THR A 166 -11.83 25.91 17.78
N ALA A 167 -11.55 26.91 16.95
CA ALA A 167 -10.35 27.73 17.05
C ALA A 167 -10.26 28.49 18.38
N ASN A 168 -9.09 28.45 19.02
CA ASN A 168 -8.81 29.31 20.17
C ASN A 168 -9.03 30.80 19.80
N PRO A 169 -9.57 31.65 20.70
CA PRO A 169 -9.76 33.08 20.41
C PRO A 169 -8.50 33.83 19.96
N LEU A 170 -7.29 33.35 20.29
CA LEU A 170 -6.03 33.92 19.81
C LEU A 170 -5.68 33.56 18.35
N LEU A 171 -6.45 32.71 17.68
CA LEU A 171 -6.17 32.26 16.32
C LEU A 171 -7.06 32.96 15.29
N LEU A 172 -6.42 33.61 14.31
CA LEU A 172 -7.07 34.15 13.13
C LEU A 172 -7.11 33.06 12.06
N VAL A 173 -8.32 32.59 11.74
CA VAL A 173 -8.61 31.75 10.58
C VAL A 173 -8.92 32.68 9.40
N SER A 174 -8.30 32.44 8.25
CA SER A 174 -8.57 33.21 7.02
C SER A 174 -10.00 33.00 6.51
N GLU A 175 -10.45 33.88 5.62
CA GLU A 175 -11.79 33.82 5.01
C GLU A 175 -12.02 32.54 4.20
N ASP A 176 -10.99 32.05 3.50
CA ASP A 176 -11.01 30.77 2.80
C ASP A 176 -10.86 29.55 3.73
N GLN A 177 -10.73 29.79 5.05
CA GLN A 177 -10.58 28.78 6.09
C GLN A 177 -9.38 27.84 5.89
N ARG A 178 -8.33 28.27 5.18
CA ARG A 178 -7.14 27.44 4.93
C ARG A 178 -5.89 27.93 5.66
N SER A 179 -5.88 29.17 6.11
CA SER A 179 -4.71 29.80 6.71
C SER A 179 -4.94 30.15 8.17
N LEU A 180 -3.89 30.00 8.97
CA LEU A 180 -3.89 30.24 10.40
C LEU A 180 -2.78 31.24 10.77
N LYS A 181 -3.15 32.27 11.54
CA LYS A 181 -2.23 33.25 12.13
C LYS A 181 -2.54 33.48 13.60
N LEU A 182 -1.58 34.00 14.34
CA LEU A 182 -1.78 34.44 15.72
C LEU A 182 -2.29 35.89 15.76
N ALA A 183 -3.35 36.14 16.53
CA ALA A 183 -3.87 37.46 16.82
C ALA A 183 -3.05 38.17 17.90
N VAL A 184 -3.00 39.50 17.85
CA VAL A 184 -2.38 40.33 18.91
C VAL A 184 -3.11 40.20 20.25
N LYS A 185 -4.43 40.01 20.19
CA LYS A 185 -5.31 39.86 21.36
C LYS A 185 -6.39 38.81 21.05
N PRO A 186 -6.95 38.16 22.08
CA PRO A 186 -8.08 37.26 21.91
C PRO A 186 -9.24 37.96 21.19
N GLN A 187 -9.83 37.26 20.22
CA GLN A 187 -11.02 37.71 19.53
C GLN A 187 -12.25 37.60 20.43
N ASN A 188 -13.22 38.47 20.18
CA ASN A 188 -14.52 38.39 20.86
C ASN A 188 -15.42 37.40 20.13
N VAL A 189 -15.27 36.11 20.45
CA VAL A 189 -16.02 34.99 19.86
C VAL A 189 -16.81 34.24 20.93
N PRO A 190 -17.95 33.59 20.59
CA PRO A 190 -18.73 32.83 21.56
C PRO A 190 -17.93 31.68 22.15
N ASP A 191 -17.98 31.55 23.49
CA ASP A 191 -17.49 30.37 24.19
C ASP A 191 -18.49 29.23 24.01
N ASN A 192 -18.15 28.30 23.12
CA ASN A 192 -18.95 27.11 22.85
C ASN A 192 -18.14 25.86 23.26
N PRO A 193 -18.79 24.72 23.54
CA PRO A 193 -18.10 23.52 24.01
C PRO A 193 -17.05 22.95 23.04
N LYS A 194 -17.13 23.29 21.74
CA LYS A 194 -16.15 22.84 20.74
C LYS A 194 -14.87 23.67 20.76
N ARG A 195 -14.87 24.86 21.37
CA ARG A 195 -13.74 25.79 21.33
C ARG A 195 -12.61 25.36 22.27
N PHE A 196 -11.38 25.41 21.79
CA PHE A 196 -10.20 25.30 22.63
C PHE A 196 -9.93 26.60 23.40
N ASP A 197 -9.80 26.51 24.71
CA ASP A 197 -9.58 27.69 25.57
C ASP A 197 -8.11 27.79 26.01
N TYR A 198 -7.49 26.64 26.32
CA TYR A 198 -6.13 26.59 26.85
C TYR A 198 -5.07 26.59 25.76
N PHE A 199 -5.14 25.63 24.83
CA PHE A 199 -4.18 25.51 23.74
C PHE A 199 -4.60 26.37 22.55
N ASN A 200 -3.63 26.86 21.78
CA ASN A 200 -3.86 27.63 20.56
C ASN A 200 -4.21 26.71 19.38
N PHE A 201 -5.12 25.76 19.61
CA PHE A 201 -5.52 24.77 18.63
C PHE A 201 -6.73 25.20 17.79
N VAL A 202 -6.77 24.66 16.58
CA VAL A 202 -7.93 24.62 15.69
C VAL A 202 -7.97 23.25 15.00
N LEU A 203 -9.17 22.75 14.73
CA LEU A 203 -9.37 21.49 14.01
C LEU A 203 -9.78 21.73 12.56
N GLY A 204 -9.51 20.78 11.67
CA GLY A 204 -10.17 20.71 10.37
C GLY A 204 -11.65 20.30 10.53
N CYS A 205 -12.56 20.66 9.63
CA CYS A 205 -14.00 20.36 9.73
C CYS A 205 -14.32 18.86 9.61
N LYS A 206 -13.67 18.16 8.68
CA LYS A 206 -13.90 16.74 8.39
C LYS A 206 -13.25 15.85 9.45
N SER A 207 -13.96 14.78 9.81
CA SER A 207 -13.45 13.70 10.67
C SER A 207 -13.30 12.40 9.89
N PHE A 208 -12.38 11.55 10.31
CA PHE A 208 -12.05 10.27 9.67
C PHE A 208 -12.25 9.12 10.66
N THR A 209 -12.94 8.07 10.22
CA THR A 209 -13.24 6.86 11.01
C THR A 209 -12.75 5.57 10.36
N SER A 210 -12.14 5.67 9.18
CA SER A 210 -11.69 4.57 8.32
C SER A 210 -10.91 5.15 7.16
N GLY A 211 -10.10 4.34 6.49
CA GLY A 211 -9.43 4.67 5.24
C GLY A 211 -8.08 5.35 5.40
N ARG A 212 -7.48 5.63 4.23
CA ARG A 212 -6.17 6.25 4.08
C ARG A 212 -6.34 7.65 3.51
N HIS A 213 -5.95 8.66 4.28
CA HIS A 213 -6.16 10.07 3.98
C HIS A 213 -4.84 10.85 4.07
N PHE A 214 -4.68 11.87 3.22
CA PHE A 214 -3.55 12.79 3.37
C PHE A 214 -3.91 14.23 3.03
N TRP A 215 -3.18 15.16 3.63
CA TRP A 215 -3.21 16.58 3.28
C TRP A 215 -1.82 17.18 3.44
N GLU A 216 -1.58 18.31 2.79
CA GLU A 216 -0.32 19.04 2.88
C GLU A 216 -0.52 20.40 3.53
N VAL A 217 0.49 20.84 4.28
CA VAL A 217 0.50 22.11 4.99
C VAL A 217 1.78 22.86 4.64
N GLU A 218 1.63 24.03 4.06
CA GLU A 218 2.71 24.98 3.87
C GLU A 218 3.05 25.61 5.24
N VAL A 219 4.24 25.28 5.74
CA VAL A 219 4.79 25.82 6.99
C VAL A 219 5.77 26.96 6.71
N GLY A 220 6.33 27.02 5.50
CA GLY A 220 7.26 28.06 5.05
C GLY A 220 8.43 28.27 6.00
N GLY A 221 8.79 29.54 6.22
CA GLY A 221 9.87 29.94 7.14
C GLY A 221 9.45 30.06 8.61
N ARG A 222 8.28 29.53 9.01
CA ARG A 222 7.78 29.68 10.38
C ARG A 222 8.72 29.03 11.39
N LYS A 223 8.95 29.72 12.51
CA LYS A 223 9.81 29.22 13.60
C LYS A 223 9.09 28.37 14.65
N GLN A 224 7.76 28.37 14.62
CA GLN A 224 6.94 27.53 15.49
C GLN A 224 5.62 27.16 14.81
N TRP A 225 5.28 25.88 14.90
CA TRP A 225 4.01 25.30 14.49
C TRP A 225 3.86 23.88 15.06
N LEU A 226 2.63 23.43 15.21
CA LEU A 226 2.29 22.04 15.49
C LEU A 226 1.20 21.58 14.54
N LEU A 227 1.30 20.35 14.05
CA LEU A 227 0.31 19.74 13.17
C LEU A 227 0.21 18.22 13.39
N GLY A 228 -0.89 17.64 12.96
CA GLY A 228 -1.13 16.20 12.99
C GLY A 228 -2.61 15.87 13.07
N VAL A 229 -2.95 14.83 13.84
CA VAL A 229 -4.35 14.44 14.10
C VAL A 229 -4.64 14.32 15.59
N CYS A 230 -5.89 14.54 15.97
CA CYS A 230 -6.38 14.26 17.31
C CYS A 230 -7.72 13.53 17.26
N ARG A 231 -8.12 12.87 18.36
CA ARG A 231 -9.48 12.37 18.51
C ARG A 231 -10.47 13.54 18.55
N GLU A 232 -11.69 13.33 18.06
CA GLU A 232 -12.72 14.37 18.10
C GLU A 232 -13.10 14.76 19.53
N ASN A 233 -13.06 13.82 20.48
CA ASN A 233 -13.45 14.01 21.87
C ASN A 233 -12.30 14.40 22.82
N VAL A 234 -11.20 14.96 22.29
CA VAL A 234 -10.13 15.48 23.15
C VAL A 234 -10.61 16.60 24.07
N GLU A 235 -9.97 16.72 25.22
CA GLU A 235 -10.20 17.82 26.15
C GLU A 235 -9.86 19.18 25.51
N ARG A 236 -10.76 20.17 25.65
CA ARG A 236 -10.65 21.47 24.98
C ARG A 236 -10.51 22.64 25.95
N LYS A 237 -10.92 22.48 27.21
CA LYS A 237 -11.06 23.56 28.19
C LYS A 237 -9.86 23.69 29.11
N TYR A 238 -9.21 22.58 29.47
CA TYR A 238 -8.05 22.59 30.36
C TYR A 238 -6.83 21.92 29.76
N ARG A 239 -5.69 22.16 30.41
CA ARG A 239 -4.40 21.61 29.99
C ARG A 239 -4.38 20.10 30.20
N VAL A 240 -4.05 19.37 29.14
CA VAL A 240 -3.71 17.94 29.16
C VAL A 240 -2.35 17.72 28.49
N SER A 241 -1.67 16.62 28.79
CA SER A 241 -0.44 16.28 28.09
C SER A 241 -0.73 15.93 26.64
N ILE A 242 -0.04 16.55 25.69
CA ILE A 242 -0.14 16.21 24.26
C ILE A 242 0.63 14.90 24.04
N ASN A 243 -0.09 13.82 23.79
CA ASN A 243 0.44 12.48 23.48
C ASN A 243 -0.68 11.53 22.99
N PRO A 244 -0.33 10.35 22.44
CA PRO A 244 -1.29 9.36 21.98
C PRO A 244 -2.31 8.90 23.03
N TRP A 245 -1.94 8.80 24.31
CA TRP A 245 -2.86 8.37 25.37
C TRP A 245 -4.01 9.36 25.59
N ASN A 246 -3.74 10.65 25.41
CA ASN A 246 -4.75 11.70 25.43
C ASN A 246 -5.36 11.96 24.04
N GLY A 247 -5.07 11.11 23.05
CA GLY A 247 -5.68 11.18 21.72
C GLY A 247 -5.02 12.18 20.77
N PHE A 248 -3.72 12.45 20.90
CA PHE A 248 -2.97 13.34 20.00
C PHE A 248 -1.81 12.60 19.33
N TRP A 249 -1.73 12.70 18.00
CA TRP A 249 -0.62 12.21 17.18
C TRP A 249 -0.08 13.37 16.37
N THR A 250 0.80 14.14 16.99
CA THR A 250 1.25 15.43 16.47
C THR A 250 2.76 15.56 16.52
N MET A 251 3.30 16.38 15.63
CA MET A 251 4.67 16.84 15.67
C MET A 251 4.73 18.37 15.71
N GLU A 252 5.82 18.90 16.24
CA GLU A 252 6.04 20.33 16.45
C GLU A 252 7.42 20.73 15.93
N LEU A 253 7.49 21.95 15.39
CA LEU A 253 8.70 22.75 15.33
C LEU A 253 8.62 23.80 16.43
N SER A 254 9.69 23.92 17.22
CA SER A 254 9.88 24.97 18.22
C SER A 254 11.24 25.64 18.04
N HIS A 255 11.38 26.88 18.54
CA HIS A 255 12.64 27.63 18.55
C HIS A 255 13.36 27.77 17.18
N GLY A 256 12.67 27.50 16.07
CA GLY A 256 13.17 27.61 14.70
C GLY A 256 13.88 26.38 14.14
N ASN A 257 14.33 25.44 14.97
CA ASN A 257 15.06 24.24 14.53
C ASN A 257 14.83 22.99 15.41
N ASP A 258 14.10 23.09 16.52
CA ASP A 258 13.86 21.97 17.42
C ASP A 258 12.58 21.24 17.00
N TYR A 259 12.74 20.12 16.30
CA TYR A 259 11.65 19.26 15.86
C TYR A 259 11.37 18.14 16.87
N HIS A 260 10.09 17.92 17.15
CA HIS A 260 9.66 16.93 18.13
C HIS A 260 8.41 16.19 17.67
N ALA A 261 8.35 14.89 17.95
CA ALA A 261 7.10 14.12 17.93
C ALA A 261 6.59 13.91 19.36
N PHE A 262 5.29 14.10 19.58
CA PHE A 262 4.65 13.88 20.88
C PHE A 262 4.31 12.40 21.12
N SER A 263 5.28 11.49 20.99
CA SER A 263 5.14 10.03 21.14
C SER A 263 4.82 9.56 22.56
N GLY A 264 5.19 10.35 23.57
CA GLY A 264 5.00 10.01 24.97
C GLY A 264 5.99 8.90 25.41
N PRO A 265 7.17 9.26 25.96
CA PRO A 265 7.74 10.59 26.12
C PRO A 265 8.07 11.26 24.78
N ARG A 266 8.23 12.59 24.75
CA ARG A 266 8.56 13.35 23.53
C ARG A 266 9.82 12.80 22.85
N THR A 267 9.76 12.55 21.54
CA THR A 267 10.91 12.14 20.71
C THR A 267 11.47 13.36 19.99
N ASN A 268 12.77 13.62 20.13
CA ASN A 268 13.47 14.65 19.35
C ASN A 268 13.80 14.12 17.96
N LEU A 269 13.61 14.95 16.94
CA LEU A 269 13.82 14.59 15.54
C LEU A 269 14.99 15.39 14.98
N THR A 270 15.93 14.69 14.34
CA THR A 270 17.02 15.33 13.60
C THR A 270 16.63 15.40 12.14
N ILE A 271 16.26 16.60 11.67
CA ILE A 271 15.87 16.82 10.28
C ILE A 271 17.00 17.54 9.55
N ALA A 272 17.59 16.88 8.54
CA ALA A 272 18.70 17.45 7.76
C ALA A 272 18.25 18.65 6.91
N ASN A 273 17.08 18.54 6.28
CA ASN A 273 16.48 19.56 5.42
C ASN A 273 15.16 20.06 6.04
N PRO A 274 15.13 21.25 6.65
CA PRO A 274 13.89 21.79 7.23
C PRO A 274 12.76 21.88 6.19
N PRO A 275 11.61 21.21 6.40
CA PRO A 275 10.52 21.21 5.43
C PRO A 275 9.89 22.60 5.32
N GLN A 276 9.64 23.05 4.09
CA GLN A 276 8.76 24.20 3.82
C GLN A 276 7.30 23.77 3.71
N ARG A 277 7.07 22.49 3.38
CA ARG A 277 5.75 21.86 3.31
C ARG A 277 5.79 20.50 3.98
N VAL A 278 4.79 20.22 4.81
CA VAL A 278 4.66 18.94 5.51
C VAL A 278 3.41 18.22 5.01
N GLY A 279 3.58 16.98 4.56
CA GLY A 279 2.48 16.06 4.28
C GLY A 279 2.12 15.28 5.55
N VAL A 280 0.84 15.24 5.87
CA VAL A 280 0.28 14.45 6.98
C VAL A 280 -0.53 13.32 6.39
N PHE A 281 -0.21 12.09 6.79
CA PHE A 281 -0.80 10.87 6.27
C PHE A 281 -1.43 10.10 7.42
N LEU A 282 -2.70 9.74 7.28
CA LEU A 282 -3.46 8.91 8.20
C LEU A 282 -3.81 7.61 7.50
N ASP A 283 -3.38 6.48 8.05
CA ASP A 283 -3.90 5.17 7.71
C ASP A 283 -4.64 4.62 8.94
N TYR A 284 -5.97 4.69 8.88
CA TYR A 284 -6.81 4.41 10.05
C TYR A 284 -6.77 2.92 10.43
N GLU A 285 -6.84 2.03 9.44
CA GLU A 285 -6.85 0.58 9.65
C GLU A 285 -5.50 0.05 10.12
N SER A 286 -4.38 0.58 9.60
CA SER A 286 -3.04 0.17 10.06
C SER A 286 -2.64 0.81 11.40
N GLY A 287 -3.34 1.87 11.82
CA GLY A 287 -3.03 2.58 13.05
C GLY A 287 -1.82 3.50 12.91
N GLU A 288 -1.64 4.12 11.75
CA GLU A 288 -0.46 4.91 11.42
C GLU A 288 -0.77 6.38 11.17
N VAL A 289 0.09 7.25 11.70
CA VAL A 289 0.13 8.68 11.37
C VAL A 289 1.56 9.04 10.97
N SER A 290 1.76 9.38 9.70
CA SER A 290 3.08 9.63 9.12
C SER A 290 3.22 11.08 8.66
N PHE A 291 4.45 11.59 8.76
CA PHE A 291 4.83 12.94 8.38
C PHE A 291 5.97 12.88 7.37
N TYR A 292 5.85 13.64 6.28
CA TYR A 292 6.85 13.72 5.23
C TYR A 292 7.12 15.18 4.88
N ASN A 293 8.36 15.48 4.46
CA ASN A 293 8.61 16.72 3.73
C ASN A 293 7.99 16.55 2.34
N ALA A 294 6.97 17.35 2.04
CA ALA A 294 6.17 17.15 0.85
C ALA A 294 6.88 17.62 -0.44
N LEU A 295 8.00 18.35 -0.32
CA LEU A 295 8.75 18.85 -1.47
C LEU A 295 9.78 17.85 -1.99
N ASP A 296 10.55 17.22 -1.10
CA ASP A 296 11.57 16.23 -1.47
C ASP A 296 11.11 14.78 -1.23
N GLY A 297 9.95 14.60 -0.59
CA GLY A 297 9.38 13.30 -0.26
C GLY A 297 10.03 12.62 0.94
N SER A 298 11.03 13.21 1.59
CA SER A 298 11.73 12.58 2.71
C SER A 298 10.79 12.32 3.90
N HIS A 299 10.95 11.15 4.51
CA HIS A 299 10.25 10.79 5.73
C HIS A 299 10.74 11.63 6.91
N ILE A 300 9.82 12.08 7.77
CA ILE A 300 10.12 12.82 8.99
C ILE A 300 9.89 11.94 10.22
N TYR A 301 8.68 11.40 10.37
CA TYR A 301 8.30 10.61 11.52
C TYR A 301 7.03 9.81 11.27
N THR A 302 6.88 8.65 11.91
CA THR A 302 5.63 7.88 11.92
C THR A 302 5.29 7.42 13.33
N PHE A 303 4.05 7.68 13.75
CA PHE A 303 3.42 6.99 14.86
C PHE A 303 2.92 5.64 14.36
N LEU A 304 3.48 4.55 14.88
CA LEU A 304 3.09 3.19 14.51
C LEU A 304 2.15 2.58 15.56
N ARG A 305 1.30 1.64 15.12
CA ARG A 305 0.49 0.75 15.99
C ARG A 305 -0.43 1.51 16.95
N ALA A 306 -0.96 2.65 16.52
CA ALA A 306 -1.99 3.35 17.28
C ALA A 306 -3.31 2.58 17.20
N THR A 307 -3.98 2.40 18.34
CA THR A 307 -5.36 1.91 18.35
C THR A 307 -6.30 3.10 18.38
N PHE A 308 -6.80 3.49 17.21
CA PHE A 308 -7.78 4.54 17.11
C PHE A 308 -9.13 4.05 17.62
N SER A 309 -9.76 4.87 18.48
CA SER A 309 -11.09 4.62 19.01
C SER A 309 -11.95 5.85 18.74
N GLY A 310 -12.73 5.78 17.65
CA GLY A 310 -13.60 6.86 17.21
C GLY A 310 -12.98 7.82 16.18
N PRO A 311 -13.68 8.91 15.85
CA PRO A 311 -13.28 9.80 14.77
C PRO A 311 -12.00 10.59 15.10
N LEU A 312 -11.13 10.74 14.10
CA LEU A 312 -9.96 11.60 14.13
C LEU A 312 -10.19 12.86 13.30
N ARG A 313 -9.62 13.98 13.74
CA ARG A 313 -9.68 15.29 13.05
C ARG A 313 -8.26 15.81 12.83
N PRO A 314 -7.97 16.49 11.71
CA PRO A 314 -6.76 17.28 11.57
C PRO A 314 -6.68 18.32 12.68
N ILE A 315 -5.49 18.55 13.24
CA ILE A 315 -5.25 19.55 14.29
C ILE A 315 -4.04 20.41 13.94
N PHE A 316 -4.13 21.70 14.25
CA PHE A 316 -3.10 22.69 13.94
C PHE A 316 -2.91 23.68 15.09
N GLU A 317 -1.69 24.18 15.28
CA GLU A 317 -1.33 25.19 16.27
C GLU A 317 -0.34 26.21 15.70
N VAL A 318 -0.50 27.47 16.11
CA VAL A 318 0.54 28.50 16.01
C VAL A 318 0.58 29.31 17.30
N CYS A 319 1.79 29.52 17.84
CA CYS A 319 2.01 30.20 19.13
C CYS A 319 2.92 31.43 19.03
N THR A 320 3.52 31.69 17.88
CA THR A 320 4.38 32.84 17.65
C THR A 320 3.86 33.76 16.55
N PHE A 321 4.11 35.06 16.72
CA PHE A 321 3.93 36.03 15.65
C PHE A 321 4.98 35.78 14.57
N ASP A 322 4.50 35.42 13.39
CA ASP A 322 5.32 35.20 12.21
C ASP A 322 4.62 35.90 11.03
N PRO A 323 5.34 36.56 10.12
CA PRO A 323 4.74 37.11 8.90
C PRO A 323 4.06 36.03 8.04
N THR A 324 4.56 34.79 8.08
CA THR A 324 4.10 33.67 7.28
C THR A 324 2.93 32.96 7.97
N ALA A 325 1.79 32.79 7.29
CA ALA A 325 0.69 31.98 7.82
C ALA A 325 1.05 30.48 7.74
N LEU A 326 0.49 29.68 8.65
CA LEU A 326 0.40 28.23 8.44
C LEU A 326 -0.77 27.99 7.46
N THR A 327 -0.54 27.38 6.31
CA THR A 327 -1.55 27.33 5.23
C THR A 327 -1.76 25.90 4.73
N ILE A 328 -3.00 25.42 4.74
CA ILE A 328 -3.37 24.13 4.18
C ILE A 328 -3.38 24.22 2.65
N CYS A 329 -2.66 23.30 2.00
CA CYS A 329 -2.62 23.23 0.54
C CYS A 329 -3.96 22.71 -0.01
N PRO A 330 -4.53 23.33 -1.06
CA PRO A 330 -5.70 22.79 -1.73
C PRO A 330 -5.41 21.46 -2.38
N THR A 331 -6.39 20.56 -2.33
CA THR A 331 -6.38 19.41 -3.23
C THR A 331 -6.46 19.90 -4.67
N PRO A 332 -5.65 19.38 -5.59
CA PRO A 332 -5.81 19.66 -7.00
C PRO A 332 -7.23 19.25 -7.42
N VAL A 333 -8.09 20.23 -7.67
CA VAL A 333 -9.39 19.98 -8.30
C VAL A 333 -9.04 19.58 -9.73
N THR A 334 -9.25 18.31 -10.09
CA THR A 334 -9.33 17.95 -11.52
C THR A 334 -10.48 18.76 -12.10
N PRO A 335 -10.24 19.71 -13.03
CA PRO A 335 -11.32 20.47 -13.60
C PRO A 335 -12.28 19.49 -14.28
N VAL A 336 -13.53 19.48 -13.81
CA VAL A 336 -14.62 18.84 -14.54
C VAL A 336 -14.72 19.59 -15.86
N SER A 337 -14.39 18.92 -16.95
CA SER A 337 -14.65 19.39 -18.30
C SER A 337 -16.10 19.87 -18.35
N ALA A 338 -16.30 21.15 -18.66
CA ALA A 338 -17.63 21.68 -18.86
C ALA A 338 -18.23 21.05 -20.14
N ASP A 339 -18.93 19.94 -19.99
CA ASP A 339 -19.75 19.39 -21.07
C ASP A 339 -21.04 20.19 -21.15
N GLY A 340 -21.10 21.10 -22.11
CA GLY A 340 -22.33 21.67 -22.58
C GLY A 340 -23.12 20.62 -23.37
N ASN A 341 -23.97 19.84 -22.71
CA ASN A 341 -25.35 19.58 -23.13
C ASN A 341 -26.07 18.73 -22.08
N GLY A 342 -27.31 19.10 -21.75
CA GLY A 342 -28.11 18.38 -20.76
C GLY A 342 -28.69 17.07 -21.29
N ASP A 343 -28.49 15.98 -20.55
CA ASP A 343 -29.52 15.14 -19.90
C ASP A 343 -28.81 14.08 -19.00
N PRO A 344 -29.45 13.51 -17.95
CA PRO A 344 -28.73 12.77 -16.92
C PRO A 344 -28.54 11.30 -17.32
N GLN A 345 -27.29 10.88 -17.45
CA GLN A 345 -26.93 9.48 -17.24
C GLN A 345 -25.96 9.38 -16.08
N VAL A 346 -26.42 8.69 -15.04
CA VAL A 346 -25.61 8.20 -13.94
C VAL A 346 -24.77 7.04 -14.51
N GLU A 347 -23.47 7.24 -14.66
CA GLU A 347 -22.52 6.12 -14.72
C GLU A 347 -21.63 6.15 -13.48
N VAL A 348 -21.92 5.21 -12.58
CA VAL A 348 -21.02 4.80 -11.50
C VAL A 348 -19.99 3.86 -12.12
N THR A 349 -18.83 4.37 -12.50
CA THR A 349 -17.71 3.50 -12.89
C THR A 349 -16.87 3.21 -11.65
N ALA A 350 -17.35 2.25 -10.85
CA ALA A 350 -16.47 1.50 -9.97
C ALA A 350 -15.53 0.68 -10.85
N LEU A 351 -14.23 0.99 -10.80
CA LEU A 351 -13.18 0.14 -11.38
C LEU A 351 -13.14 -1.17 -10.59
N LEU A 352 -13.95 -2.14 -11.01
CA LEU A 352 -13.77 -3.54 -10.66
C LEU A 352 -12.53 -4.03 -11.40
N PHE A 353 -11.45 -4.25 -10.63
CA PHE A 353 -10.38 -5.14 -11.03
C PHE A 353 -10.97 -6.54 -11.23
N LEU A 354 -11.00 -7.00 -12.48
CA LEU A 354 -11.04 -8.43 -12.80
C LEU A 354 -9.69 -8.80 -13.42
N PRO A 355 -9.03 -9.88 -12.98
CA PRO A 355 -7.79 -10.34 -13.59
C PRO A 355 -8.09 -10.96 -14.96
N SER A 356 -7.38 -10.49 -15.98
CA SER A 356 -7.44 -11.00 -17.35
C SER A 356 -7.05 -12.49 -17.41
N LEU A 357 -8.00 -13.36 -17.74
CA LEU A 357 -7.73 -14.68 -18.29
C LEU A 357 -7.60 -14.55 -19.82
N GLU A 358 -6.38 -14.57 -20.34
CA GLU A 358 -6.13 -14.74 -21.78
C GLU A 358 -6.36 -16.21 -22.17
N LEU A 359 -7.45 -16.47 -22.88
CA LEU A 359 -7.60 -17.66 -23.71
C LEU A 359 -7.09 -17.35 -25.12
N ARG A 360 -5.95 -17.95 -25.50
CA ARG A 360 -5.43 -17.95 -26.87
C ARG A 360 -6.44 -18.63 -27.80
N ALA A 361 -6.99 -17.86 -28.74
CA ALA A 361 -7.68 -18.38 -29.91
C ALA A 361 -6.65 -18.79 -30.97
N SER A 362 -6.52 -20.09 -31.24
CA SER A 362 -5.86 -20.60 -32.45
C SER A 362 -6.91 -20.80 -33.55
N SER A 363 -6.65 -20.11 -34.66
CA SER A 363 -7.17 -20.26 -36.03
C SER A 363 -8.23 -21.35 -36.29
N LEU A 364 -9.41 -20.95 -36.77
CA LEU A 364 -10.23 -21.78 -37.68
C LEU A 364 -11.02 -20.87 -38.63
N THR A 365 -10.86 -21.14 -39.92
CA THR A 365 -11.51 -20.49 -41.06
C THR A 365 -13.02 -20.76 -41.09
N ALA A 366 -13.79 -19.71 -41.34
CA ALA A 366 -15.25 -19.80 -41.45
C ALA A 366 -15.67 -20.40 -42.80
N THR A 367 -16.48 -21.46 -42.77
CA THR A 367 -17.44 -21.77 -43.83
C THR A 367 -18.83 -21.83 -43.22
N HIS A 368 -19.75 -21.13 -43.87
CA HIS A 368 -21.14 -20.94 -43.45
C HIS A 368 -21.94 -22.21 -43.77
N HIS A 369 -22.51 -22.86 -42.74
CA HIS A 369 -23.86 -23.43 -42.82
C HIS A 369 -24.42 -23.80 -41.43
N ASP A 370 -25.63 -23.33 -41.21
CA ASP A 370 -26.69 -23.89 -40.36
C ASP A 370 -26.62 -23.76 -38.82
N ASN A 371 -27.46 -22.84 -38.35
CA ASN A 371 -28.10 -22.73 -37.04
C ASN A 371 -28.07 -23.99 -36.15
N LYS A 372 -27.30 -23.92 -35.05
CA LYS A 372 -27.63 -24.43 -33.71
C LYS A 372 -26.46 -24.23 -32.75
N ILE A 373 -26.63 -23.42 -31.70
CA ILE A 373 -25.70 -23.33 -30.57
C ILE A 373 -26.10 -24.41 -29.55
N LEU A 374 -25.25 -25.42 -29.40
CA LEU A 374 -25.27 -26.40 -28.30
C LEU A 374 -23.89 -26.39 -27.65
N THR A 375 -23.74 -25.69 -26.54
CA THR A 375 -22.55 -25.78 -25.69
C THR A 375 -22.76 -26.89 -24.65
N LYS A 376 -22.07 -28.02 -24.85
CA LYS A 376 -21.85 -29.05 -23.81
C LYS A 376 -20.50 -28.76 -23.14
N CYS A 377 -20.52 -28.48 -21.84
CA CYS A 377 -19.34 -28.55 -20.97
C CYS A 377 -19.52 -29.76 -20.03
N PRO A 378 -18.63 -30.76 -20.05
CA PRO A 378 -18.76 -31.94 -19.21
C PRO A 378 -17.90 -31.78 -17.95
N HIS A 379 -18.38 -31.10 -16.88
CA HIS A 379 -17.94 -31.40 -15.50
C HIS A 379 -18.62 -30.64 -14.34
N CYS A 380 -19.88 -30.22 -14.43
CA CYS A 380 -20.60 -29.72 -13.24
C CYS A 380 -22.00 -30.32 -13.14
N VAL A 381 -22.10 -31.51 -12.54
CA VAL A 381 -23.34 -32.03 -11.97
C VAL A 381 -23.26 -31.81 -10.48
N LYS A 382 -24.11 -30.91 -9.95
CA LYS A 382 -24.97 -31.18 -8.77
C LYS A 382 -25.86 -29.98 -8.44
N HIS A 383 -27.16 -30.28 -8.51
CA HIS A 383 -28.30 -29.66 -7.83
C HIS A 383 -28.62 -28.18 -8.06
N PHE A 384 -29.61 -27.94 -8.93
CA PHE A 384 -30.58 -26.86 -8.74
C PHE A 384 -32.00 -27.43 -8.74
N THR A 385 -32.69 -27.25 -7.61
CA THR A 385 -34.13 -27.46 -7.44
C THR A 385 -34.89 -26.31 -8.07
N HIS A 386 -35.92 -26.65 -8.86
CA HIS A 386 -36.89 -25.75 -9.47
C HIS A 386 -37.57 -24.83 -8.44
N ILE A 387 -37.63 -23.53 -8.74
CA ILE A 387 -38.70 -22.65 -8.27
C ILE A 387 -39.23 -21.86 -9.47
N ASN A 388 -40.43 -22.23 -9.91
CA ASN A 388 -41.27 -21.46 -10.81
C ASN A 388 -42.16 -20.53 -9.97
N SER A 389 -42.11 -19.22 -10.25
CA SER A 389 -43.19 -18.26 -9.99
C SER A 389 -42.79 -16.96 -10.69
N ILE A 390 -43.15 -16.73 -11.96
CA ILE A 390 -44.39 -16.05 -12.39
C ILE A 390 -44.79 -14.89 -11.47
N ILE A 391 -44.45 -13.67 -11.90
CA ILE A 391 -45.19 -12.45 -11.57
C ILE A 391 -45.40 -11.71 -12.92
N PRO A 392 -46.64 -11.42 -13.32
CA PRO A 392 -46.92 -10.67 -14.55
C PRO A 392 -46.87 -9.15 -14.29
N TYR A 393 -46.53 -8.41 -15.34
CA TYR A 393 -46.61 -6.96 -15.42
C TYR A 393 -48.07 -6.49 -15.64
N ASP A 394 -48.43 -5.48 -14.85
CA ASP A 394 -49.33 -4.33 -15.05
C ASP A 394 -50.81 -4.43 -15.45
N SER A 395 -51.53 -3.47 -14.82
CA SER A 395 -52.92 -2.99 -14.93
C SER A 395 -54.03 -3.70 -14.15
#